data_AF-M4RQQ1-F1
#
_entry.id   AF-M4RQQ1-F1
#
_cell.length_a   1.000
_cell.length_b   1.000
_cell.length_c   1.000
_cell.angle_alpha   90.00
_cell.angle_beta   90.00
_cell.angle_gamma   90.00
#
_symmetry.space_group_name_H-M   'P 1'
#
loop_
_entity.id
_entity.type
_entity.pdbx_description
1 polymer ?
#
loop_
_entity_poly.entity_id
_entity_poly.type
_entity_poly.pdbx_seq_one_letter_code
_entity_poly.pdbx_strand_id
1 'polypeptide(L)'
;MQGIKVIIDQLNALLAFELAAMDQYFIHSQMYQDWGFYKLYERISHEFDDEKGHATKLIERMLFLEGTPNMVDRDGLMIGTDVPSMLESDLRVEYAVAQALKDTMSICDAEQDYVTRHI
;
A
#
# COMPACT_ATOMS: atom_id res chain seq x y z
N MET A 1 -4.93 23.22 3.09
CA MET A 1 -3.58 23.84 3.11
C MET A 1 -2.91 23.39 1.84
N GLN A 2 -2.49 24.29 0.95
CA GLN A 2 -1.95 23.86 -0.34
C GLN A 2 -0.63 23.10 -0.15
N GLY A 3 -0.62 21.82 -0.53
CA GLY A 3 0.56 20.95 -0.44
C GLY A 3 1.56 21.14 -1.58
N ILE A 4 2.75 20.59 -1.38
CA ILE A 4 3.81 20.58 -2.38
C ILE A 4 3.55 19.44 -3.36
N LYS A 5 3.57 19.74 -4.67
CA LYS A 5 3.21 18.78 -5.72
C LYS A 5 4.02 17.48 -5.63
N VAL A 6 5.33 17.56 -5.44
CA VAL A 6 6.19 16.36 -5.37
C VAL A 6 5.80 15.44 -4.20
N ILE A 7 5.31 15.99 -3.08
CA ILE A 7 4.84 15.19 -1.96
C ILE A 7 3.53 14.49 -2.31
N ILE A 8 2.58 15.19 -2.93
CA ILE A 8 1.30 14.59 -3.37
C ILE A 8 1.55 13.50 -4.41
N ASP A 9 2.51 13.69 -5.32
CA ASP A 9 2.90 12.67 -6.30
C ASP A 9 3.44 11.41 -5.60
N GLN A 10 4.29 11.57 -4.58
CA GLN A 10 4.82 10.43 -3.82
C GLN A 10 3.77 9.73 -2.95
N LEU A 11 2.84 10.48 -2.35
CA LEU A 11 1.72 9.89 -1.62
C LEU A 11 0.79 9.08 -2.54
N ASN A 12 0.61 9.53 -3.78
CA ASN A 12 -0.12 8.75 -4.78
C ASN A 12 0.64 7.49 -5.22
N ALA A 13 1.97 7.56 -5.35
CA ALA A 13 2.77 6.38 -5.65
C ALA A 13 2.70 5.34 -4.53
N LEU A 14 2.78 5.77 -3.27
CA LEU A 14 2.54 4.89 -2.11
C LEU A 14 1.13 4.31 -2.12
N LEU A 15 0.11 5.15 -2.35
CA LEU A 15 -1.28 4.71 -2.41
C LEU A 15 -1.50 3.63 -3.48
N ALA A 16 -0.85 3.73 -4.65
CA ALA A 16 -0.94 2.72 -5.69
C ALA A 16 -0.43 1.34 -5.24
N PHE A 17 0.62 1.31 -4.40
CA PHE A 17 1.09 0.07 -3.78
C PHE A 17 0.13 -0.46 -2.72
N GLU A 18 -0.40 0.39 -1.83
CA GLU A 18 -1.38 -0.07 -0.81
C GLU A 18 -2.62 -0.67 -1.47
N LEU A 19 -3.05 -0.07 -2.58
CA LEU A 19 -4.17 -0.55 -3.37
C LEU A 19 -3.86 -1.88 -4.06
N ALA A 20 -2.64 -2.07 -4.57
CA ALA A 20 -2.21 -3.36 -5.12
C ALA A 20 -2.09 -4.44 -4.04
N ALA A 21 -1.54 -4.10 -2.87
CA ALA A 21 -1.44 -4.99 -1.72
C ALA A 21 -2.82 -5.45 -1.25
N MET A 22 -3.78 -4.53 -1.11
CA MET A 22 -5.18 -4.87 -0.80
C MET A 22 -5.77 -5.85 -1.83
N ASP A 23 -5.68 -5.57 -3.12
CA ASP A 23 -6.24 -6.46 -4.16
C ASP A 23 -5.56 -7.85 -4.12
N GLN A 24 -4.24 -7.89 -3.88
CA GLN A 24 -3.45 -9.11 -3.80
C GLN A 24 -3.81 -9.97 -2.58
N TYR A 25 -3.79 -9.37 -1.39
CA TYR A 25 -4.14 -10.05 -0.14
C TYR A 25 -5.60 -10.52 -0.16
N PHE A 26 -6.49 -9.72 -0.74
CA PHE A 26 -7.88 -10.13 -0.90
C PHE A 26 -7.98 -11.42 -1.71
N ILE A 27 -7.44 -11.48 -2.93
CA ILE A 27 -7.59 -12.67 -3.76
C ILE A 27 -6.82 -13.88 -3.21
N HIS A 28 -5.61 -13.70 -2.65
CA HIS A 28 -4.87 -14.81 -2.03
C HIS A 28 -5.60 -15.37 -0.81
N SER A 29 -6.18 -14.52 0.04
CA SER A 29 -6.98 -15.00 1.17
C SER A 29 -8.15 -15.88 0.73
N GLN A 30 -8.85 -15.50 -0.35
CA GLN A 30 -9.97 -16.28 -0.89
C GLN A 30 -9.49 -17.63 -1.46
N MET A 31 -8.34 -17.65 -2.14
CA MET A 31 -7.71 -18.90 -2.62
C MET A 31 -7.34 -19.81 -1.44
N TYR A 32 -6.75 -19.28 -0.37
CA TYR A 32 -6.46 -20.06 0.82
C TYR A 32 -7.72 -20.61 1.51
N GLN A 33 -8.79 -19.82 1.54
CA GLN A 33 -10.07 -20.27 2.09
C GLN A 33 -10.66 -21.43 1.27
N ASP A 34 -10.68 -21.30 -0.06
CA ASP A 34 -11.13 -22.35 -0.99
C ASP A 34 -10.32 -23.65 -0.83
N TRP A 35 -9.01 -23.53 -0.66
CA TRP A 35 -8.10 -24.67 -0.47
C TRP A 35 -8.13 -25.27 0.94
N GLY A 36 -8.94 -24.71 1.86
CA GLY A 36 -9.06 -25.18 3.24
C GLY A 36 -7.88 -24.79 4.15
N PHE A 37 -7.05 -23.84 3.74
CA PHE A 37 -5.91 -23.32 4.53
C PHE A 37 -6.33 -22.17 5.44
N TYR A 38 -7.21 -22.44 6.41
CA TYR A 38 -7.85 -21.40 7.24
C TYR A 38 -6.88 -20.50 8.02
N LYS A 39 -5.72 -21.02 8.46
CA LYS A 39 -4.71 -20.18 9.12
C LYS A 39 -4.08 -19.14 8.19
N LEU A 40 -3.85 -19.49 6.93
CA LEU A 40 -3.34 -18.56 5.93
C LEU A 40 -4.42 -17.56 5.54
N TYR A 41 -5.66 -18.03 5.38
CA TYR A 41 -6.82 -17.17 5.16
C TYR A 41 -6.96 -16.12 6.27
N GLU A 42 -7.00 -16.51 7.54
CA GLU A 42 -7.14 -15.58 8.67
C GLU A 42 -6.01 -14.55 8.70
N ARG A 43 -4.76 -15.00 8.45
CA ARG A 43 -3.60 -14.09 8.46
C ARG A 43 -3.66 -13.08 7.32
N ILE A 44 -3.88 -13.54 6.09
CA ILE A 44 -3.82 -12.66 4.91
C ILE A 44 -5.09 -11.82 4.75
N SER A 45 -6.25 -12.32 5.20
CA SER A 45 -7.46 -11.49 5.27
C SER A 45 -7.31 -10.32 6.24
N HIS A 46 -6.51 -10.46 7.31
CA HIS A 46 -6.22 -9.36 8.23
C HIS A 46 -5.35 -8.28 7.58
N GLU A 47 -4.38 -8.66 6.75
CA GLU A 47 -3.49 -7.69 6.08
C GLU A 47 -4.28 -6.74 5.18
N PHE A 48 -5.38 -7.19 4.54
CA PHE A 48 -6.26 -6.32 3.78
C PHE A 48 -6.79 -5.13 4.61
N ASP A 49 -7.19 -5.39 5.86
CA ASP A 49 -7.72 -4.35 6.75
C ASP A 49 -6.61 -3.40 7.21
N ASP A 50 -5.40 -3.91 7.44
CA ASP A 50 -4.22 -3.10 7.77
C ASP A 50 -3.86 -2.15 6.61
N GLU A 51 -3.81 -2.66 5.36
CA GLU A 51 -3.50 -1.82 4.19
C GLU A 51 -4.60 -0.81 3.87
N LYS A 52 -5.87 -1.16 4.14
CA LYS A 52 -6.96 -0.19 4.07
C LYS A 52 -6.73 0.94 5.08
N GLY A 53 -6.21 0.63 6.26
CA GLY A 53 -5.80 1.62 7.26
C GLY A 53 -4.68 2.53 6.76
N HIS A 54 -3.66 1.99 6.11
CA HIS A 54 -2.58 2.76 5.49
C HIS A 54 -3.08 3.66 4.36
N ALA A 55 -3.83 3.11 3.42
CA ALA A 55 -4.46 3.86 2.33
C ALA A 55 -5.34 5.00 2.84
N THR A 56 -6.09 4.77 3.94
CA THR A 56 -6.92 5.82 4.57
C THR A 56 -6.07 7.00 5.02
N LYS A 57 -4.95 6.76 5.71
CA LYS A 57 -4.05 7.82 6.17
C LYS A 57 -3.46 8.62 4.99
N LEU A 58 -3.03 7.94 3.93
CA LEU A 58 -2.48 8.58 2.73
C LEU A 58 -3.53 9.47 2.04
N ILE A 59 -4.76 8.95 1.88
CA ILE A 59 -5.89 9.67 1.28
C ILE A 59 -6.24 10.91 2.11
N GLU A 60 -6.41 10.76 3.43
CA GLU A 60 -6.71 11.87 4.32
C GLU A 60 -5.63 12.95 4.25
N ARG A 61 -4.35 12.55 4.20
CA ARG A 61 -3.24 13.48 4.08
C ARG A 61 -3.28 14.24 2.75
N MET A 62 -3.47 13.54 1.64
CA MET A 62 -3.57 14.17 0.32
C MET A 62 -4.74 15.15 0.23
N LEU A 63 -5.92 14.77 0.73
CA LEU A 63 -7.10 15.64 0.74
C LEU A 63 -6.87 16.91 1.59
N PHE A 64 -6.23 16.77 2.75
CA PHE A 64 -5.84 17.92 3.58
C PHE A 64 -4.86 18.87 2.87
N LEU A 65 -3.96 18.29 2.07
CA LEU A 65 -3.01 18.99 1.21
C LEU A 65 -3.62 19.52 -0.10
N GLU A 66 -4.95 19.43 -0.26
CA GLU A 66 -5.72 19.85 -1.45
C GLU A 66 -5.29 19.10 -2.74
N GLY A 67 -4.73 17.90 -2.58
CA GLY A 67 -4.43 16.97 -3.66
C GLY A 67 -5.62 16.04 -3.98
N THR A 68 -5.50 15.32 -5.09
CA THR A 68 -6.47 14.32 -5.53
C THR A 68 -5.87 12.92 -5.42
N PRO A 69 -6.39 12.04 -4.55
CA PRO A 69 -5.98 10.65 -4.48
C PRO A 69 -6.34 9.90 -5.77
N ASN A 70 -5.39 9.11 -6.30
CA ASN A 70 -5.59 8.23 -7.43
C ASN A 70 -5.96 6.83 -6.94
N MET A 71 -7.21 6.44 -7.17
CA MET A 71 -7.75 5.13 -6.78
C MET A 71 -7.72 4.11 -7.92
N VAL A 72 -7.13 4.44 -9.07
CA VAL A 72 -7.18 3.63 -10.30
C VAL A 72 -5.95 2.73 -10.43
N ASP A 73 -4.76 3.27 -10.20
CA ASP A 73 -3.52 2.53 -10.44
C ASP A 73 -3.26 1.48 -9.35
N ARG A 74 -2.57 0.39 -9.74
CA ARG A 74 -2.28 -0.80 -8.92
C ARG A 74 -0.86 -1.27 -9.21
N ASP A 75 0.11 -0.53 -8.70
CA ASP A 75 1.52 -0.81 -8.98
C ASP A 75 2.00 -2.05 -8.23
N GLY A 76 2.65 -2.97 -8.95
CA GLY A 76 3.27 -4.15 -8.35
C GLY A 76 2.36 -5.35 -8.09
N LEU A 77 1.06 -5.27 -8.45
CA LEU A 77 0.10 -6.37 -8.33
C LEU A 77 0.57 -7.62 -9.08
N MET A 78 0.73 -8.74 -8.36
CA MET A 78 1.04 -10.02 -8.99
C MET A 78 0.40 -11.16 -8.21
N ILE A 79 -0.48 -11.90 -8.88
CA ILE A 79 -1.24 -12.96 -8.22
C ILE A 79 -0.51 -14.30 -8.36
N GLY A 80 -0.11 -14.87 -7.23
CA GLY A 80 0.44 -16.23 -7.16
C GLY A 80 -0.63 -17.29 -7.42
N THR A 81 -0.20 -18.51 -7.78
CA THR A 81 -1.08 -19.63 -8.11
C THR A 81 -0.91 -20.83 -7.18
N ASP A 82 0.03 -20.74 -6.24
CA ASP A 82 0.28 -21.69 -5.16
C ASP A 82 0.77 -20.94 -3.90
N VAL A 83 0.81 -21.61 -2.75
CA VAL A 83 1.19 -20.98 -1.47
C VAL A 83 2.57 -20.29 -1.55
N PRO A 84 3.65 -20.94 -2.07
CA PRO A 84 4.95 -20.27 -2.16
C PRO A 84 4.94 -19.01 -3.04
N SER A 85 4.34 -19.06 -4.23
CA SER A 85 4.32 -17.92 -5.16
C SER A 85 3.47 -16.75 -4.65
N MET A 86 2.41 -17.03 -3.88
CA MET A 86 1.63 -15.99 -3.21
C MET A 86 2.47 -15.27 -2.15
N LEU A 87 3.07 -16.02 -1.23
CA LEU A 87 3.91 -15.44 -0.16
C LEU A 87 5.13 -14.70 -0.70
N GLU A 88 5.74 -15.19 -1.79
CA GLU A 88 6.83 -14.49 -2.47
C GLU A 88 6.34 -13.18 -3.10
N SER A 89 5.13 -13.18 -3.66
CA SER A 89 4.54 -11.98 -4.23
C SER A 89 4.18 -10.94 -3.18
N ASP A 90 3.63 -11.37 -2.05
CA ASP A 90 3.31 -10.52 -0.90
C ASP A 90 4.59 -9.86 -0.38
N LEU A 91 5.63 -10.67 -0.12
CA LEU A 91 6.93 -10.19 0.34
C LEU A 91 7.58 -9.19 -0.63
N ARG A 92 7.43 -9.41 -1.94
CA ARG A 92 7.97 -8.49 -2.95
C ARG A 92 7.31 -7.11 -2.88
N VAL A 93 5.98 -7.07 -2.72
CA VAL A 93 5.23 -5.80 -2.58
C VAL A 93 5.69 -5.07 -1.32
N GLU A 94 5.83 -5.77 -0.20
CA GLU A 94 6.34 -5.19 1.06
C GLU A 94 7.73 -4.55 0.92
N TYR A 95 8.65 -5.21 0.22
CA TYR A 95 9.97 -4.62 -0.04
C TYR A 95 9.89 -3.37 -0.93
N ALA A 96 8.99 -3.35 -1.91
CA ALA A 96 8.79 -2.21 -2.78
C ALA A 96 8.21 -1.01 -2.00
N VAL A 97 7.19 -1.25 -1.16
CA VAL A 97 6.60 -0.24 -0.26
C VAL A 97 7.64 0.30 0.71
N ALA A 98 8.41 -0.57 1.36
CA ALA A 98 9.44 -0.17 2.31
C ALA A 98 10.52 0.73 1.67
N GLN A 99 10.87 0.48 0.40
CA GLN A 99 11.79 1.34 -0.34
C GLN A 99 11.13 2.68 -0.71
N ALA A 100 9.92 2.65 -1.26
CA ALA A 100 9.16 3.84 -1.62
C ALA A 100 8.90 4.77 -0.41
N LEU A 101 8.65 4.20 0.77
CA LEU A 101 8.50 4.94 2.02
C LEU A 101 9.78 5.69 2.39
N LYS A 102 10.95 5.03 2.34
CA LYS A 102 12.25 5.66 2.65
C LYS A 102 12.57 6.81 1.69
N ASP A 103 12.27 6.62 0.42
CA ASP A 103 12.48 7.64 -0.61
C ASP A 103 11.54 8.83 -0.38
N THR A 104 10.26 8.56 -0.09
CA THR A 104 9.24 9.57 0.24
C THR A 104 9.61 10.35 1.51
N MET A 105 10.07 9.66 2.57
CA MET A 105 10.54 10.28 3.81
C MET A 105 11.70 11.26 3.56
N SER A 106 12.62 10.89 2.66
CA SER A 106 13.76 11.74 2.28
C SER A 106 13.31 12.99 1.53
N ILE A 107 12.27 12.88 0.68
CA ILE A 107 11.66 14.02 -0.01
C ILE A 107 10.92 14.91 0.98
N CYS A 108 10.19 14.34 1.93
CA CYS A 108 9.51 15.10 2.97
C CYS A 108 10.51 15.90 3.83
N ASP A 109 11.68 15.35 4.13
CA ASP A 109 12.75 16.09 4.83
C ASP A 109 13.26 17.28 4.00
N ALA A 110 13.52 17.06 2.71
CA ALA A 110 14.02 18.10 1.82
C ALA A 110 13.04 19.27 1.66
N GLU A 111 11.74 18.95 1.57
CA GLU A 111 10.64 19.90 1.42
C GLU A 111 10.09 20.42 2.77
N GLN A 112 10.69 19.99 3.89
CA GLN A 112 10.31 20.35 5.26
C GLN A 112 8.84 20.03 5.64
N ASP A 113 8.25 19.01 5.01
CA ASP A 113 6.93 18.49 5.39
C ASP A 113 7.07 17.36 6.41
N TYR A 114 7.37 17.76 7.64
CA TYR A 114 7.59 16.84 8.74
C TYR A 114 6.31 16.11 9.17
N VAL A 115 5.13 16.64 8.86
CA VAL A 115 3.86 15.95 9.20
C VAL A 115 3.64 14.80 8.25
N THR A 116 3.83 14.98 6.94
CA THR A 116 3.72 13.87 5.98
C THR A 116 4.77 12.79 6.24
N ARG A 117 5.99 13.17 6.64
CA ARG A 117 7.05 12.20 7.00
C ARG A 117 6.63 11.21 8.10
N HIS A 118 5.76 11.61 9.02
CA HIS A 118 5.37 10.82 10.19
C HIS A 118 4.10 9.98 9.98
N ILE A 119 3.50 10.07 8.79
CA ILE A 119 2.32 9.29 8.39
C ILE A 119 2.78 7.96 7.82
#